data_AF-A0A4R5GDT4-F1
#
_entry.id   AF-A0A4R5GDT4-F1
#
_cell.length_a   1.000
_cell.length_b   1.000
_cell.length_c   1.000
_cell.angle_alpha   90.00
_cell.angle_beta   90.00
_cell.angle_gamma   90.00
#
_symmetry.space_group_name_H-M   'P 1'
#
loop_
_entity.id
_entity.type
_entity.pdbx_description
1 polymer ?
#
loop_
_entity_poly.entity_id
_entity_poly.type
_entity_poly.pdbx_seq_one_letter_code
_entity_poly.pdbx_strand_id
1 'polypeptide(L)'
;MDTPPTSARTDKGIRGFDLDLHVTFARPLSREEALSVLRVAEGLTVDLYAPRNQPDGLVPSARLTGPLRDAEMVRACLAAWLQSEARVVEVGLRGFLRSSTGQTDWMPWRRNLILPRARVGQVTFEEGVKYVLE
;
A
#
# COMPACT_ATOMS: atom_id res chain seq x y z
N MET A 1 27.30 -2.81 -48.24
CA MET A 1 27.53 -2.30 -46.87
C MET A 1 26.26 -2.59 -46.10
N ASP A 2 26.25 -3.67 -45.31
CA ASP A 2 25.11 -4.07 -44.49
C ASP A 2 25.02 -3.16 -43.26
N THR A 3 23.91 -2.45 -43.12
CA THR A 3 23.59 -1.67 -41.91
C THR A 3 23.10 -2.65 -40.85
N PRO A 4 23.72 -2.75 -39.66
CA PRO A 4 23.22 -3.62 -38.61
C PRO A 4 21.85 -3.11 -38.13
N PRO A 5 20.88 -4.00 -37.84
CA PRO A 5 19.58 -3.57 -37.34
C PRO A 5 19.76 -2.86 -35.99
N THR A 6 19.15 -1.69 -35.87
CA THR A 6 19.01 -0.96 -34.60
C THR A 6 18.40 -1.89 -33.56
N SER A 7 19.21 -2.36 -32.62
CA SER A 7 18.73 -3.01 -31.41
C SER A 7 17.79 -2.04 -30.70
N ALA A 8 16.48 -2.25 -30.87
CA ALA A 8 15.45 -1.58 -30.09
C ALA A 8 15.69 -1.97 -28.63
N ARG A 9 16.39 -1.09 -27.89
CA ARG A 9 16.64 -1.26 -26.47
C ARG A 9 15.27 -1.24 -25.78
N THR A 10 14.72 -2.40 -25.52
CA THR A 10 13.53 -2.54 -24.69
C THR A 10 14.00 -2.19 -23.29
N ASP A 11 13.69 -0.97 -22.82
CA ASP A 11 13.90 -0.63 -21.41
C ASP A 11 13.10 -1.63 -20.58
N LYS A 12 13.84 -2.54 -19.93
CA LYS A 12 13.24 -3.62 -19.16
C LYS A 12 12.53 -3.01 -17.96
N GLY A 13 11.24 -3.29 -17.82
CA GLY A 13 10.48 -2.88 -16.65
C GLY A 13 11.16 -3.32 -15.36
N ILE A 14 11.06 -2.48 -14.32
CA ILE A 14 11.67 -2.71 -13.01
C ILE A 14 10.74 -3.62 -12.21
N ARG A 15 11.26 -4.74 -11.71
CA ARG A 15 10.57 -5.61 -10.75
C ARG A 15 11.01 -5.27 -9.35
N GLY A 16 10.10 -5.39 -8.39
CA GLY A 16 10.41 -5.16 -6.98
C GLY A 16 9.24 -5.49 -6.08
N PHE A 17 9.40 -5.11 -4.82
CA PHE A 17 8.35 -5.21 -3.80
C PHE A 17 8.23 -3.86 -3.11
N ASP A 18 6.99 -3.41 -2.96
CA ASP A 18 6.66 -2.24 -2.18
C ASP A 18 5.69 -2.63 -1.07
N LEU A 19 5.78 -1.92 0.03
CA LEU A 19 4.75 -1.94 1.05
C LEU A 19 3.44 -1.48 0.42
N ASP A 20 2.38 -2.27 0.63
CA ASP A 20 1.02 -1.99 0.19
C ASP A 20 0.11 -2.11 1.42
N LEU A 21 -0.43 -0.97 1.88
CA LEU A 21 -1.40 -0.92 2.96
C LEU A 21 -2.76 -0.49 2.42
N HIS A 22 -3.82 -1.13 2.91
CA HIS A 22 -5.18 -0.67 2.71
C HIS A 22 -5.84 -0.48 4.09
N VAL A 23 -6.13 0.77 4.43
CA VAL A 23 -6.73 1.15 5.70
C VAL A 23 -8.21 1.39 5.47
N THR A 24 -9.06 0.62 6.15
CA THR A 24 -10.50 0.88 6.23
C THR A 24 -10.78 1.59 7.55
N PHE A 25 -11.28 2.82 7.48
CA PHE A 25 -11.52 3.63 8.67
C PHE A 25 -12.71 3.11 9.49
N ALA A 26 -12.67 3.34 10.81
CA ALA A 26 -13.74 2.97 11.75
C ALA A 26 -15.07 3.68 11.44
N ARG A 27 -14.97 4.92 10.97
CA ARG A 27 -16.03 5.72 10.37
C ARG A 27 -15.49 6.40 9.11
N PRO A 28 -16.32 6.73 8.11
CA PRO A 28 -15.88 7.57 7.02
C PRO A 28 -15.35 8.93 7.55
N LEU A 29 -14.21 9.36 7.03
CA LEU A 29 -13.53 10.60 7.45
C LEU A 29 -13.63 11.65 6.37
N SER A 30 -13.56 12.94 6.72
CA SER A 30 -13.28 13.96 5.70
C SER A 30 -11.89 13.75 5.09
N ARG A 31 -11.66 14.31 3.90
CA ARG A 31 -10.35 14.22 3.22
C ARG A 31 -9.22 14.72 4.12
N GLU A 32 -9.43 15.83 4.81
CA GLU A 32 -8.42 16.44 5.68
C GLU A 32 -8.13 15.58 6.91
N GLU A 33 -9.18 15.07 7.59
CA GLU A 33 -9.02 14.12 8.70
C GLU A 33 -8.26 12.86 8.26
N ALA A 34 -8.62 12.26 7.12
CA ALA A 34 -7.96 11.06 6.61
C ALA A 34 -6.46 11.31 6.35
N LEU A 35 -6.10 12.43 5.71
CA LEU A 35 -4.71 12.79 5.48
C LEU A 35 -3.95 13.06 6.79
N SER A 36 -4.61 13.64 7.78
CA SER A 36 -4.03 13.88 9.10
C SER A 36 -3.69 12.56 9.81
N VAL A 37 -4.65 11.62 9.83
CA VAL A 37 -4.47 10.28 10.42
C VAL A 37 -3.33 9.50 9.74
N LEU A 38 -3.23 9.59 8.42
CA LEU A 38 -2.26 8.83 7.62
C LEU A 38 -0.86 9.47 7.59
N ARG A 39 -0.72 10.73 8.01
CA ARG A 39 0.55 11.48 7.94
C ARG A 39 1.70 10.79 8.67
N VAL A 40 1.41 10.02 9.71
CA VAL A 40 2.41 9.27 10.49
C VAL A 40 3.17 8.21 9.65
N ALA A 41 2.61 7.80 8.51
CA ALA A 41 3.26 6.89 7.56
C ALA A 41 4.03 7.68 6.49
N GLU A 42 5.02 8.46 6.93
CA GLU A 42 5.80 9.35 6.06
C GLU A 42 6.52 8.58 4.94
N GLY A 43 6.58 9.20 3.76
CA GLY A 43 7.28 8.64 2.59
C GLY A 43 6.50 7.59 1.80
N LEU A 44 5.24 7.30 2.18
CA LEU A 44 4.32 6.53 1.36
C LEU A 44 3.44 7.43 0.50
N THR A 45 3.11 6.95 -0.69
CA THR A 45 2.10 7.56 -1.56
C THR A 45 0.72 7.21 -1.03
N VAL A 46 -0.14 8.20 -0.84
CA VAL A 46 -1.49 8.04 -0.28
C VAL A 46 -2.53 8.23 -1.38
N ASP A 47 -3.32 7.20 -1.64
CA ASP A 47 -4.49 7.22 -2.50
C ASP A 47 -5.76 7.11 -1.64
N LEU A 48 -6.56 8.18 -1.59
CA LEU A 48 -7.82 8.20 -0.85
C LEU A 48 -8.96 7.70 -1.75
N TYR A 49 -9.79 6.80 -1.23
CA TYR A 49 -10.94 6.27 -1.95
C TYR A 49 -12.22 7.00 -1.53
N ALA A 50 -12.49 8.14 -2.18
CA ALA A 50 -13.79 8.81 -2.10
C ALA A 50 -14.76 8.26 -3.15
N PRO A 51 -16.09 8.29 -2.89
CA PRO A 51 -17.09 7.93 -3.90
C PRO A 51 -16.92 8.76 -5.18
N ARG A 52 -16.96 8.13 -6.35
CA ARG A 52 -16.73 8.81 -7.66
C ARG A 52 -17.68 9.98 -7.94
N ASN A 53 -18.88 9.94 -7.38
CA ASN A 53 -19.90 10.98 -7.54
C ASN A 53 -19.76 12.12 -6.52
N GLN A 54 -18.85 12.01 -5.56
CA GLN A 54 -18.61 12.99 -4.50
C GLN A 54 -17.10 13.02 -4.18
N PRO A 55 -16.28 13.70 -5.02
CA PRO A 55 -14.83 13.76 -4.82
C PRO A 55 -14.41 14.44 -3.50
N ASP A 56 -15.26 15.33 -2.98
CA ASP A 56 -15.12 15.96 -1.67
C ASP A 56 -15.93 15.25 -0.57
N GLY A 57 -16.48 14.08 -0.88
CA GLY A 57 -17.25 13.24 0.04
C GLY A 57 -16.38 12.58 1.10
N LEU A 58 -17.05 11.92 2.05
CA LEU A 58 -16.36 11.18 3.10
C LEU A 58 -15.58 9.99 2.52
N VAL A 59 -14.38 9.79 3.03
CA VAL A 59 -13.41 8.78 2.67
C VAL A 59 -13.56 7.58 3.61
N PRO A 60 -14.12 6.44 3.16
CA PRO A 60 -14.19 5.21 3.97
C PRO A 60 -12.85 4.47 4.07
N SER A 61 -11.97 4.61 3.09
CA SER A 61 -10.69 3.90 3.08
C SER A 61 -9.61 4.61 2.26
N ALA A 62 -8.37 4.20 2.48
CA ALA A 62 -7.20 4.72 1.78
C ALA A 62 -6.18 3.62 1.53
N ARG A 63 -5.46 3.72 0.41
CA ARG A 63 -4.33 2.86 0.09
C ARG A 63 -3.03 3.65 0.23
N LEU A 64 -2.03 3.03 0.83
CA LEU A 64 -0.70 3.60 0.98
C LEU A 64 0.32 2.67 0.34
N THR A 65 1.17 3.19 -0.54
CA THR A 65 2.19 2.39 -1.22
C THR A 65 3.56 3.05 -1.21
N GLY A 66 4.61 2.25 -1.17
CA GLY A 66 5.99 2.74 -1.26
C GLY A 66 7.01 1.77 -0.69
N PRO A 67 8.30 2.12 -0.68
CA PRO A 67 9.33 1.24 -0.15
C PRO A 67 9.16 1.05 1.37
N LEU A 68 9.34 -0.17 1.86
CA LEU A 68 9.42 -0.43 3.30
C LEU A 68 10.77 0.09 3.82
N ARG A 69 10.73 1.16 4.62
CA ARG A 69 11.92 1.78 5.21
C ARG A 69 12.22 1.28 6.61
N ASP A 70 11.19 1.17 7.44
CA ASP A 70 11.28 0.76 8.84
C ASP A 70 10.06 -0.09 9.21
N ALA A 71 10.29 -1.37 9.50
CA ALA A 71 9.23 -2.31 9.84
C ALA A 71 8.62 -2.06 11.23
N GLU A 72 9.40 -1.60 12.20
CA GLU A 72 8.89 -1.29 13.54
C GLU A 72 8.04 -0.02 13.53
N MET A 73 8.48 1.00 12.79
CA MET A 73 7.67 2.22 12.59
C MET A 73 6.32 1.88 11.95
N VAL A 74 6.29 1.02 10.92
CA VAL A 74 5.03 0.60 10.29
C VAL A 74 4.17 -0.17 11.29
N ARG A 75 4.73 -1.11 12.06
CA ARG A 75 3.98 -1.81 13.13
C ARG A 75 3.40 -0.85 14.17
N ALA A 76 4.16 0.17 14.57
CA ALA A 76 3.66 1.19 15.49
C ALA A 76 2.49 1.99 14.91
N CYS A 77 2.56 2.38 13.63
CA CYS A 77 1.47 3.06 12.93
C CYS A 77 0.21 2.18 12.86
N LEU A 78 0.38 0.91 12.48
CA LEU A 78 -0.71 -0.07 12.43
C LEU A 78 -1.39 -0.23 13.79
N ALA A 79 -0.61 -0.36 14.86
CA ALA A 79 -1.13 -0.48 16.21
C ALA A 79 -1.91 0.76 16.65
N ALA A 80 -1.39 1.96 16.37
CA ALA A 80 -2.06 3.22 16.69
C ALA A 80 -3.39 3.36 15.92
N TRP A 81 -3.39 3.08 14.61
CA TRP A 81 -4.62 3.17 13.81
C TRP A 81 -5.67 2.15 14.26
N LEU A 82 -5.30 0.90 14.53
CA LEU A 82 -6.24 -0.15 14.95
C LEU A 82 -6.81 0.04 16.36
N GLN A 83 -6.26 0.96 17.15
CA GLN A 83 -6.82 1.34 18.45
C GLN A 83 -8.02 2.29 18.34
N SER A 84 -8.08 3.16 17.32
CA SER A 84 -9.17 4.15 17.20
C SER A 84 -9.66 4.41 15.78
N GLU A 85 -8.75 4.69 14.85
CA GLU A 85 -9.12 5.26 13.54
C GLU A 85 -9.45 4.21 12.48
N ALA A 86 -8.90 3.00 12.58
CA ALA A 86 -9.05 1.95 11.59
C ALA A 86 -9.87 0.78 12.13
N ARG A 87 -10.84 0.34 11.33
CA ARG A 87 -11.60 -0.90 11.59
C ARG A 87 -10.80 -2.12 11.19
N VAL A 88 -10.19 -2.06 10.01
CA VAL A 88 -9.42 -3.14 9.38
C VAL A 88 -8.23 -2.51 8.67
N VAL A 89 -7.07 -3.17 8.76
CA VAL A 89 -5.91 -2.82 7.94
C VAL A 89 -5.39 -4.05 7.23
N GLU A 90 -5.31 -3.98 5.91
CA GLU A 90 -4.55 -4.94 5.11
C GLU A 90 -3.14 -4.40 4.89
N VAL A 91 -2.11 -5.24 5.06
CA VAL A 91 -0.71 -4.82 4.93
C VAL A 91 0.17 -5.95 4.41
N GLY A 92 1.11 -5.65 3.52
CA GLY A 92 2.11 -6.61 3.06
C GLY A 92 3.12 -6.02 2.10
N LEU A 93 4.18 -6.78 1.78
CA LEU A 93 5.08 -6.44 0.68
C LEU A 93 4.53 -7.03 -0.61
N ARG A 94 3.99 -6.18 -1.49
CA ARG A 94 3.41 -6.60 -2.75
C ARG A 94 4.42 -6.51 -3.87
N GLY A 95 4.56 -7.60 -4.62
CA GLY A 95 5.36 -7.60 -5.84
C GLY A 95 4.77 -6.66 -6.88
N PHE A 96 5.60 -5.98 -7.64
CA PHE A 96 5.19 -5.13 -8.75
C PHE A 96 6.09 -5.29 -9.97
N LEU A 97 5.54 -4.91 -11.11
CA LEU A 97 6.27 -4.65 -12.35
C LEU A 97 6.01 -3.20 -12.77
N ARG A 98 7.03 -2.36 -12.73
CA ARG A 98 6.99 -0.97 -13.22
C ARG A 98 7.44 -0.94 -14.66
N SER A 99 6.52 -0.57 -15.55
CA SER A 99 6.86 -0.26 -16.95
C SER A 99 7.78 0.95 -17.04
N SER A 100 8.51 1.07 -18.16
CA SER A 100 9.31 2.26 -18.48
C SER A 100 8.45 3.53 -18.65
N THR A 101 7.14 3.39 -18.86
CA THR A 101 6.17 4.49 -18.95
C THR A 101 5.52 4.84 -17.60
N GLY A 102 6.00 4.26 -16.49
CA GLY A 102 5.57 4.59 -15.12
C GLY A 102 4.31 3.88 -14.63
N GLN A 103 3.64 3.07 -15.47
CA GLN A 103 2.55 2.21 -15.00
C GLN A 103 3.09 1.09 -14.10
N THR A 104 2.44 0.88 -12.97
CA THR A 104 2.77 -0.17 -12.00
C THR A 104 1.73 -1.28 -12.05
N ASP A 105 2.14 -2.46 -12.52
CA ASP A 105 1.33 -3.68 -12.47
C ASP A 105 1.61 -4.40 -11.16
N TRP A 106 0.59 -4.50 -10.31
CA TRP A 106 0.69 -5.19 -9.03
C TRP A 106 0.49 -6.69 -9.18
N MET A 107 1.45 -7.47 -8.70
CA MET A 107 1.38 -8.92 -8.72
C MET A 107 0.30 -9.44 -7.74
N PRO A 108 -0.28 -10.63 -8.00
CA PRO A 108 -1.17 -11.26 -7.04
C PRO A 108 -0.42 -11.61 -5.75
N TRP A 109 -1.15 -11.59 -4.63
CA TRP A 109 -0.64 -12.07 -3.36
C TRP A 109 -0.43 -13.59 -3.43
N ARG A 110 0.69 -14.07 -2.89
CA ARG A 110 0.99 -15.50 -2.76
C ARG A 110 0.16 -16.12 -1.64
N ARG A 111 -0.05 -15.37 -0.56
CA ARG A 111 -0.75 -15.84 0.64
C ARG A 111 -1.45 -14.68 1.36
N ASN A 112 -2.59 -14.99 1.96
CA ASN A 112 -3.28 -14.09 2.87
C ASN A 112 -3.31 -14.71 4.27
N LEU A 113 -3.06 -13.91 5.30
CA LEU A 113 -3.11 -14.29 6.70
C LEU A 113 -4.03 -13.33 7.44
N ILE A 114 -4.99 -13.87 8.19
CA ILE A 114 -5.86 -13.06 9.05
C ILE A 114 -5.27 -13.09 10.45
N LEU A 115 -5.08 -11.91 11.03
CA LEU A 115 -4.59 -11.77 12.41
C LEU A 115 -5.57 -10.89 13.20
N PRO A 116 -5.79 -11.21 14.48
CA PRO A 116 -6.48 -10.30 15.38
C PRO A 116 -5.77 -8.95 15.42
N ARG A 117 -6.53 -7.85 15.43
CA ARG A 117 -6.00 -6.47 15.54
C ARG A 117 -4.98 -6.23 16.65
N ALA A 118 -5.03 -6.97 17.75
CA ALA A 118 -4.09 -6.86 18.87
C ALA A 118 -2.72 -7.52 18.58
N ARG A 119 -2.57 -8.27 17.49
CA ARG A 119 -1.38 -9.06 17.14
C ARG A 119 -0.53 -8.45 16.04
N VAL A 120 -0.46 -7.12 15.97
CA VAL A 120 0.35 -6.38 14.98
C VAL A 120 1.82 -6.80 14.96
N GLY A 121 2.38 -7.18 16.12
CA GLY A 121 3.75 -7.69 16.22
C GLY A 121 4.04 -8.97 15.43
N GLN A 122 3.01 -9.68 14.95
CA GLN A 122 3.17 -10.90 14.13
C GLN A 122 3.27 -10.60 12.61
N VAL A 123 3.17 -9.33 12.20
CA VAL A 123 3.39 -8.91 10.82
C VAL A 123 4.90 -8.91 10.53
N THR A 124 5.34 -9.86 9.70
CA THR A 124 6.76 -10.04 9.36
C THR A 124 7.20 -9.36 8.07
N PHE A 125 6.25 -8.82 7.28
CA PHE A 125 6.50 -8.20 5.98
C PHE A 125 7.17 -9.15 4.96
N GLU A 126 6.78 -10.41 4.94
CA GLU A 126 7.23 -11.36 3.92
C GLU A 126 6.72 -10.99 2.51
N GLU A 127 7.57 -11.14 1.50
CA GLU A 127 7.27 -10.87 0.09
C GLU A 127 6.08 -11.68 -0.43
N GLY A 128 5.06 -10.98 -0.91
CA GLY A 128 3.85 -11.59 -1.45
C GLY A 128 2.89 -12.12 -0.39
N VAL A 129 3.13 -11.86 0.89
CA VAL A 129 2.19 -12.20 1.98
C VAL A 129 1.41 -10.95 2.38
N LYS A 130 0.08 -11.05 2.35
CA LYS A 130 -0.82 -10.03 2.88
C LYS A 130 -1.33 -10.45 4.25
N TYR A 131 -1.25 -9.55 5.21
CA TYR A 131 -1.88 -9.65 6.52
C TYR A 131 -3.15 -8.82 6.53
N VAL A 132 -4.24 -9.37 7.04
CA VAL A 132 -5.50 -8.68 7.29
C VAL A 132 -5.68 -8.59 8.80
N LEU A 133 -5.64 -7.37 9.33
CA LEU A 133 -5.74 -7.08 10.75
C LEU A 133 -7.16 -6.63 11.06
N GLU A 134 -7.96 -7.49 11.70
CA GLU A 134 -9.37 -7.23 12.05
C GLU A 134 -9.74 -7.66 13.47
#